data_AF-A0RVP9-F1
#
_entry.id   AF-A0RVP9-F1
#
_cell.length_a   1.000
_cell.length_b   1.000
_cell.length_c   1.000
_cell.angle_alpha   90.00
_cell.angle_beta   90.00
_cell.angle_gamma   90.00
#
_symmetry.space_group_name_H-M   'P 1'
#
loop_
_entity.id
_entity.type
_entity.pdbx_description
1 polymer ?
#
loop_
_entity_poly.entity_id
_entity_poly.type
_entity_poly.pdbx_seq_one_letter_code
_entity_poly.pdbx_strand_id
1 'polypeptide(L)'
;MGAGGSNLTYWDAEKSEQVTIELDLDDARHKQLAGAAMGETLTTFLTKRFQRVGPGTAAKFAGFAGLKPERRLGSMANQELVKLSESLQKFTDFLPPDPTCLAPLGAGPLEKGMLKFFEPDFAAVVQRPASAYSGFPFVVEMGVAYGGGISVKGPKVYRFANRIPLLYDEGSDVVLKVAGDMDWRRYSVGHDPPLVIVSHICSTRIPYKTVGKENVADRPEIEREIRLGMQFILRKLSSYMKKKGRSEMAQKRANLYSKYIPLIAQFCTELAGRPKEPDYSGLITGVSEEGKVEEKV
;
A
#
# COMPACT_ATOMS: atom_id res chain seq x y z
N MET A 1 8.67 59.93 -11.24
CA MET A 1 8.77 60.38 -9.83
C MET A 1 9.72 59.43 -9.13
N GLY A 2 10.76 59.99 -8.50
CA GLY A 2 12.06 59.35 -8.27
C GLY A 2 12.04 58.06 -7.46
N ALA A 3 12.93 57.13 -7.83
CA ALA A 3 13.30 56.00 -7.02
C ALA A 3 13.99 56.53 -5.75
N GLY A 4 13.27 56.48 -4.62
CA GLY A 4 13.88 56.75 -3.32
C GLY A 4 14.86 55.63 -3.00
N GLY A 5 16.15 55.95 -2.95
CA GLY A 5 17.18 55.05 -2.45
C GLY A 5 16.86 54.68 -0.99
N SER A 6 16.98 53.39 -0.66
CA SER A 6 16.84 52.92 0.71
C SER A 6 18.17 53.08 1.44
N ASN A 7 18.22 53.96 2.43
CA ASN A 7 19.42 54.20 3.22
C ASN A 7 19.64 53.05 4.20
N LEU A 8 20.80 52.39 4.16
CA LEU A 8 21.21 51.41 5.15
C LEU A 8 22.15 52.09 6.16
N THR A 9 21.70 52.17 7.39
CA THR A 9 22.49 52.69 8.51
C THR A 9 23.03 51.51 9.31
N TYR A 10 24.36 51.43 9.47
CA TYR A 10 25.00 50.46 10.35
C TYR A 10 26.08 51.13 11.20
N TRP A 11 26.40 50.49 12.32
CA TRP A 11 27.47 50.93 13.21
C TRP A 11 28.79 50.31 12.76
N ASP A 12 29.73 51.14 12.30
CA ASP A 12 31.08 50.68 11.95
C ASP A 12 31.93 50.61 13.23
N ALA A 13 32.23 49.38 13.68
CA ALA A 13 32.97 49.15 14.91
C ALA A 13 34.44 49.61 14.82
N GLU A 14 35.02 49.71 13.62
CA GLU A 14 36.40 50.14 13.44
C GLU A 14 36.53 51.66 13.54
N LYS A 15 35.50 52.39 13.08
CA LYS A 15 35.47 53.86 13.08
C LYS A 15 34.66 54.46 14.22
N SER A 16 33.92 53.65 14.98
CA SER A 16 33.03 54.08 16.07
C SER A 16 32.02 55.16 15.65
N GLU A 17 31.54 55.07 14.41
CA GLU A 17 30.61 56.04 13.80
C GLU A 17 29.42 55.31 13.17
N GLN A 18 28.26 55.98 13.15
CA GLN A 18 27.11 55.54 12.36
C GLN A 18 27.33 55.94 10.90
N VAL A 19 27.57 54.93 10.07
CA VAL A 19 27.73 55.12 8.63
C VAL A 19 26.38 54.86 7.98
N THR A 20 25.88 55.86 7.25
CA THR A 20 24.69 55.72 6.40
C THR A 20 25.17 55.61 4.96
N ILE A 21 24.92 54.46 4.34
CA ILE A 21 25.24 54.23 2.92
C ILE A 21 23.93 54.30 2.13
N GLU A 22 23.91 55.15 1.09
CA GLU A 22 22.88 55.10 0.06
C GLU A 22 23.09 53.83 -0.78
N LEU A 23 22.17 52.87 -0.64
CA LEU A 23 22.18 51.67 -1.47
C LEU A 23 21.64 52.04 -2.85
N ASP A 24 22.51 51.96 -3.86
CA ASP A 24 22.08 51.97 -5.24
C ASP A 24 21.27 50.68 -5.52
N LEU A 25 19.97 50.84 -5.75
CA LEU A 25 19.04 49.74 -5.99
C LEU A 25 19.41 48.94 -7.25
N ASP A 26 20.16 49.55 -8.17
CA ASP A 26 20.61 48.93 -9.40
C ASP A 26 21.93 48.15 -9.31
N ASP A 27 22.67 48.29 -8.20
CA ASP A 27 23.95 47.62 -7.99
C ASP A 27 23.78 46.09 -7.98
N ALA A 28 24.65 45.40 -8.73
CA ALA A 28 24.59 43.95 -8.90
C ALA A 28 24.74 43.21 -7.55
N ARG A 29 25.50 43.79 -6.62
CA ARG A 29 25.70 43.26 -5.26
C ARG A 29 24.44 43.39 -4.40
N HIS A 30 23.74 44.52 -4.48
CA HIS A 30 22.47 44.72 -3.81
C HIS A 30 21.42 43.73 -4.32
N LYS A 31 21.31 43.55 -5.64
CA LYS A 31 20.43 42.53 -6.25
C LYS A 31 20.78 41.11 -5.82
N GLN A 32 22.06 40.78 -5.65
CA GLN A 32 22.54 39.48 -5.17
C GLN A 32 22.20 39.24 -3.69
N LEU A 33 22.45 40.21 -2.81
CA LEU A 33 22.12 40.14 -1.38
C LEU A 33 20.61 40.12 -1.13
N ALA A 34 19.86 40.97 -1.83
CA ALA A 34 18.39 40.96 -1.81
C ALA A 34 17.82 39.63 -2.34
N GLY A 35 18.43 39.03 -3.36
CA GLY A 35 18.10 37.70 -3.84
C GLY A 35 18.32 36.60 -2.80
N ALA A 36 19.45 36.66 -2.10
CA ALA A 36 19.75 35.72 -1.01
C ALA A 36 18.80 35.90 0.19
N ALA A 37 18.48 37.13 0.56
CA ALA A 37 17.60 37.46 1.68
C ALA A 37 16.12 37.17 1.39
N MET A 38 15.63 37.46 0.18
CA MET A 38 14.23 37.20 -0.21
C MET A 38 13.98 35.73 -0.60
N GLY A 39 15.03 34.95 -0.83
CA GLY A 39 14.94 33.54 -1.19
C GLY A 39 14.44 33.29 -2.62
N GLU A 40 14.17 32.01 -2.90
CA GLU A 40 13.75 31.54 -4.22
C GLU A 40 12.29 31.91 -4.53
N THR A 41 11.95 32.00 -5.82
CA THR A 41 10.54 32.08 -6.23
C THR A 41 9.82 30.77 -5.92
N LEU A 42 8.51 30.83 -5.72
CA LEU A 42 7.69 29.65 -5.43
C LEU A 42 7.91 28.54 -6.46
N THR A 43 7.96 28.87 -7.75
CA THR A 43 8.24 27.89 -8.82
C THR A 43 9.62 27.26 -8.71
N THR A 44 10.65 28.07 -8.50
CA THR A 44 12.04 27.60 -8.39
C THR A 44 12.22 26.71 -7.17
N PHE A 45 11.64 27.11 -6.05
CA PHE A 45 11.66 26.35 -4.80
C PHE A 45 10.98 24.99 -4.97
N LEU A 46 9.77 24.97 -5.53
CA LEU A 46 9.04 23.72 -5.77
C LEU A 46 9.81 22.78 -6.68
N THR A 47 10.42 23.29 -7.75
CA THR A 47 11.18 22.46 -8.69
C THR A 47 12.52 21.96 -8.16
N LYS A 48 13.24 22.76 -7.37
CA LYS A 48 14.57 22.36 -6.84
C LYS A 48 14.49 21.52 -5.57
N ARG A 49 13.52 21.79 -4.69
CA ARG A 49 13.49 21.22 -3.33
C ARG A 49 12.59 20.00 -3.21
N PHE A 50 11.65 19.79 -4.15
CA PHE A 50 10.73 18.66 -4.13
C PHE A 50 11.03 17.69 -5.27
N GLN A 51 10.88 16.40 -4.98
CA GLN A 51 11.04 15.35 -5.98
C GLN A 51 9.89 15.37 -6.98
N ARG A 52 10.22 15.14 -8.25
CA ARG A 52 9.25 14.97 -9.36
C ARG A 52 8.27 16.14 -9.53
N VAL A 53 8.66 17.35 -9.13
CA VAL A 53 7.90 18.58 -9.39
C VAL A 53 8.55 19.37 -10.53
N GLY A 54 7.99 19.24 -11.73
CA GLY A 54 8.42 20.06 -12.88
C GLY A 54 7.82 21.47 -12.87
N PRO A 55 8.29 22.37 -13.75
CA PRO A 55 7.77 23.74 -13.85
C PRO A 55 6.27 23.78 -14.19
N GLY A 56 5.77 22.83 -15.00
CA GLY A 56 4.34 22.72 -15.29
C GLY A 56 3.51 22.34 -14.06
N THR A 57 3.97 21.38 -13.26
CA THR A 57 3.29 20.98 -12.01
C THR A 57 3.35 22.10 -10.97
N ALA A 58 4.49 22.80 -10.87
CA ALA A 58 4.65 23.95 -9.99
C ALA A 58 3.68 25.09 -10.35
N ALA A 59 3.48 25.37 -11.65
CA ALA A 59 2.51 26.37 -12.11
C ALA A 59 1.06 25.96 -11.79
N LYS A 60 0.69 24.69 -12.00
CA LYS A 60 -0.62 24.16 -11.62
C LYS A 60 -0.87 24.27 -10.12
N PHE A 61 0.13 23.92 -9.31
CA PHE A 61 0.07 24.05 -7.86
C PHE A 61 -0.08 25.52 -7.42
N ALA A 62 0.68 26.45 -8.02
CA ALA A 62 0.56 27.87 -7.72
C ALA A 62 -0.84 28.41 -8.03
N GLY A 63 -1.43 27.99 -9.15
CA GLY A 63 -2.83 28.27 -9.49
C GLY A 63 -3.82 27.72 -8.47
N PHE A 64 -3.64 26.47 -8.05
CA PHE A 64 -4.49 25.82 -7.02
C PHE A 64 -4.41 26.53 -5.66
N ALA A 65 -3.21 26.92 -5.22
CA ALA A 65 -2.99 27.64 -3.97
C ALA A 65 -3.45 29.11 -4.03
N GLY A 66 -3.77 29.64 -5.21
CA GLY A 66 -4.04 31.06 -5.45
C GLY A 66 -2.81 31.93 -5.14
N LEU A 67 -1.61 31.41 -5.37
CA LEU A 67 -0.34 32.09 -5.16
C LEU A 67 0.29 32.46 -6.50
N LYS A 68 0.91 33.63 -6.58
CA LYS A 68 1.62 34.04 -7.79
C LYS A 68 2.91 33.21 -7.94
N PRO A 69 3.19 32.62 -9.12
CA PRO A 69 4.41 31.83 -9.37
C PRO A 69 5.72 32.57 -9.05
N GLU A 70 5.72 33.88 -9.26
CA GLU A 70 6.88 34.78 -9.08
C GLU A 70 7.07 35.24 -7.63
N ARG A 71 6.10 34.94 -6.74
CA ARG A 71 6.19 35.34 -5.33
C ARG A 71 7.39 34.66 -4.69
N ARG A 72 8.21 35.43 -3.99
CA ARG A 72 9.40 34.94 -3.27
C ARG A 72 9.03 34.51 -1.85
N LEU A 73 9.55 33.36 -1.43
CA LEU A 73 9.23 32.77 -0.12
C LEU A 73 9.63 33.66 1.07
N GLY A 74 10.76 34.35 1.00
CA GLY A 74 11.21 35.25 2.06
C GLY A 74 10.35 36.51 2.22
N SER A 75 9.47 36.79 1.26
CA SER A 75 8.51 37.91 1.34
C SER A 75 7.09 37.48 1.72
N MET A 76 6.87 36.17 1.97
CA MET A 76 5.54 35.65 2.30
C MET A 76 5.19 35.93 3.75
N ALA A 77 3.94 36.33 3.99
CA ALA A 77 3.44 36.45 5.36
C ALA A 77 3.17 35.07 5.99
N ASN A 78 3.17 34.98 7.32
CA ASN A 78 2.92 33.72 8.03
C ASN A 78 1.60 33.05 7.61
N GLN A 79 0.55 33.82 7.35
CA GLN A 79 -0.73 33.30 6.85
C GLN A 79 -0.61 32.65 5.46
N GLU A 80 0.21 33.24 4.58
CA GLU A 80 0.47 32.68 3.25
C GLU A 80 1.28 31.38 3.33
N LEU A 81 2.22 31.27 4.29
CA LEU A 81 2.98 30.05 4.53
C LEU A 81 2.11 28.90 5.06
N VAL A 82 1.18 29.19 5.97
CA VAL A 82 0.19 28.19 6.43
C VAL A 82 -0.67 27.73 5.26
N LYS A 83 -1.18 28.66 4.44
CA LYS A 83 -1.95 28.35 3.23
C LYS A 83 -1.15 27.49 2.25
N LEU A 84 0.14 27.79 2.06
CA LEU A 84 1.05 27.00 1.23
C LEU A 84 1.17 25.57 1.75
N SER A 85 1.40 25.40 3.06
CA SER A 85 1.52 24.08 3.70
C SER A 85 0.24 23.25 3.57
N GLU A 86 -0.92 23.85 3.83
CA GLU A 86 -2.21 23.17 3.64
C GLU A 86 -2.46 22.79 2.18
N SER A 87 -2.12 23.68 1.26
CA SER A 87 -2.28 23.44 -0.18
C SER A 87 -1.38 22.29 -0.65
N LEU A 88 -0.15 22.18 -0.12
CA LEU A 88 0.77 21.07 -0.40
C LEU A 88 0.20 19.71 0.03
N GLN A 89 -0.57 19.66 1.11
CA GLN A 89 -1.20 18.42 1.59
C GLN A 89 -2.46 18.05 0.79
N LYS A 90 -3.20 19.06 0.31
CA LYS A 90 -4.48 18.87 -0.41
C LYS A 90 -4.30 18.61 -1.91
N PHE A 91 -3.16 18.98 -2.49
CA PHE A 91 -2.91 18.86 -3.92
C PHE A 91 -2.66 17.41 -4.34
N THR A 92 -3.53 16.88 -5.19
CA THR A 92 -3.52 15.46 -5.59
C THR A 92 -2.71 15.17 -6.84
N ASP A 93 -2.35 16.18 -7.63
CA ASP A 93 -1.69 15.99 -8.92
C ASP A 93 -0.17 15.84 -8.82
N PHE A 94 0.37 15.69 -7.60
CA PHE A 94 1.75 15.32 -7.42
C PHE A 94 1.98 13.89 -7.90
N LEU A 95 3.11 13.70 -8.60
CA LEU A 95 3.53 12.36 -8.96
C LEU A 95 4.00 11.63 -7.69
N PRO A 96 3.77 10.31 -7.60
CA PRO A 96 4.27 9.51 -6.48
C PRO A 96 5.81 9.64 -6.39
N PRO A 97 6.40 9.59 -5.20
CA PRO A 97 7.84 9.80 -5.03
C PRO A 97 8.66 8.69 -5.72
N ASP A 98 9.95 8.93 -5.93
CA ASP A 98 10.84 7.93 -6.50
C ASP A 98 11.14 6.80 -5.48
N PRO A 99 10.80 5.52 -5.76
CA PRO A 99 11.10 4.40 -4.87
C PRO A 99 12.58 4.07 -4.75
N THR A 100 13.48 4.61 -5.58
CA THR A 100 14.91 4.25 -5.59
C THR A 100 15.61 4.44 -4.24
N CYS A 101 15.11 5.35 -3.40
CA CYS A 101 15.63 5.56 -2.05
C CYS A 101 15.22 4.47 -1.03
N LEU A 102 14.33 3.56 -1.42
CA LEU A 102 13.81 2.49 -0.56
C LEU A 102 14.42 1.14 -0.96
N ALA A 103 14.59 0.28 0.05
CA ALA A 103 15.11 -1.08 -0.12
C ALA A 103 14.05 -2.12 0.31
N PRO A 104 12.95 -2.28 -0.45
CA PRO A 104 11.94 -3.30 -0.17
C PRO A 104 12.54 -4.72 -0.24
N LEU A 105 11.82 -5.72 0.28
CA LEU A 105 12.26 -7.11 0.23
C LEU A 105 12.06 -7.71 -1.18
N GLY A 106 10.98 -7.31 -1.84
CA GLY A 106 10.52 -7.81 -3.13
C GLY A 106 9.47 -8.91 -2.98
N ALA A 107 8.55 -8.98 -3.94
CA ALA A 107 7.49 -9.98 -3.96
C ALA A 107 8.01 -11.43 -4.03
N GLY A 108 9.05 -11.68 -4.85
CA GLY A 108 9.60 -13.02 -5.05
C GLY A 108 10.27 -13.62 -3.80
N PRO A 109 11.22 -12.91 -3.15
CA PRO A 109 11.83 -13.39 -1.90
C PRO A 109 10.81 -13.60 -0.78
N LEU A 110 9.82 -12.69 -0.66
CA LEU A 110 8.76 -12.81 0.32
C LEU A 110 7.89 -14.06 0.09
N GLU A 111 7.51 -14.33 -1.16
CA GLU A 111 6.74 -15.53 -1.54
C GLU A 111 7.51 -16.82 -1.23
N LYS A 112 8.80 -16.90 -1.59
CA LYS A 112 9.66 -18.05 -1.28
C LYS A 112 9.81 -18.26 0.23
N GLY A 113 9.95 -17.18 1.00
CA GLY A 113 10.03 -17.25 2.45
C GLY A 113 8.76 -17.82 3.08
N MET A 114 7.60 -17.38 2.59
CA MET A 114 6.30 -17.87 3.06
C MET A 114 6.07 -19.34 2.71
N LEU A 115 6.38 -19.75 1.48
CA LEU A 115 6.23 -21.14 1.04
C LEU A 115 7.10 -22.09 1.88
N LYS A 116 8.35 -21.70 2.16
CA LYS A 116 9.28 -22.53 2.93
C LYS A 116 8.93 -22.63 4.41
N PHE A 117 8.40 -21.57 5.01
CA PHE A 117 8.16 -21.53 6.46
C PHE A 117 6.79 -22.06 6.87
N PHE A 118 5.75 -21.80 6.06
CA PHE A 118 4.37 -22.14 6.42
C PHE A 118 3.82 -23.38 5.70
N GLU A 119 4.49 -23.82 4.62
CA GLU A 119 4.03 -24.92 3.75
C GLU A 119 2.52 -24.84 3.41
N PRO A 120 2.03 -23.70 2.87
CA PRO A 120 0.61 -23.48 2.68
C PRO A 120 0.07 -24.12 1.39
N ASP A 121 -1.23 -24.40 1.34
CA ASP A 121 -1.90 -24.85 0.12
C ASP A 121 -2.02 -23.70 -0.91
N PHE A 122 -2.06 -22.46 -0.42
CA PHE A 122 -2.13 -21.26 -1.23
C PHE A 122 -1.25 -20.17 -0.62
N ALA A 123 -0.42 -19.53 -1.45
CA ALA A 123 0.32 -18.33 -1.10
C ALA A 123 0.16 -17.28 -2.21
N ALA A 124 0.04 -16.02 -1.82
CA ALA A 124 0.05 -14.91 -2.76
C ALA A 124 0.65 -13.67 -2.12
N VAL A 125 1.53 -13.00 -2.87
CA VAL A 125 2.23 -11.79 -2.43
C VAL A 125 1.94 -10.64 -3.40
N VAL A 126 1.94 -9.41 -2.88
CA VAL A 126 1.87 -8.18 -3.65
C VAL A 126 2.86 -7.15 -3.10
N GLN A 127 3.58 -6.52 -4.00
CA GLN A 127 4.32 -5.29 -3.72
C GLN A 127 3.56 -4.13 -4.36
N ARG A 128 3.14 -3.16 -3.54
CA ARG A 128 2.45 -1.96 -4.01
C ARG A 128 3.44 -0.97 -4.62
N PRO A 129 3.01 -0.10 -5.55
CA PRO A 129 3.83 1.01 -6.00
C PRO A 129 4.16 1.93 -4.81
N ALA A 130 5.25 2.70 -4.92
CA ALA A 130 5.60 3.66 -3.88
C ALA A 130 4.52 4.75 -3.76
N SER A 131 4.23 5.09 -2.51
CA SER A 131 3.35 6.18 -2.12
C SER A 131 4.10 7.10 -1.16
N ALA A 132 3.50 8.22 -0.79
CA ALA A 132 4.06 9.16 0.18
C ALA A 132 3.07 9.41 1.32
N TYR A 133 3.60 9.52 2.53
CA TYR A 133 2.85 10.05 3.66
C TYR A 133 3.63 11.23 4.23
N SER A 134 3.00 12.39 4.39
CA SER A 134 3.66 13.61 4.89
C SER A 134 5.03 13.92 4.23
N GLY A 135 5.20 13.61 2.94
CA GLY A 135 6.44 13.80 2.19
C GLY A 135 7.48 12.67 2.29
N PHE A 136 7.26 11.66 3.13
CA PHE A 136 8.14 10.49 3.21
C PHE A 136 7.67 9.38 2.27
N PRO A 137 8.52 8.88 1.35
CA PRO A 137 8.18 7.77 0.48
C PRO A 137 8.07 6.47 1.29
N PHE A 138 7.09 5.64 0.94
CA PHE A 138 6.94 4.30 1.49
C PHE A 138 6.43 3.30 0.45
N VAL A 139 6.77 2.04 0.66
CA VAL A 139 6.29 0.89 -0.11
C VAL A 139 5.70 -0.11 0.87
N VAL A 140 4.54 -0.67 0.50
CA VAL A 140 3.87 -1.72 1.26
C VAL A 140 3.96 -3.02 0.49
N GLU A 141 4.47 -4.05 1.15
CA GLU A 141 4.51 -5.41 0.66
C GLU A 141 3.63 -6.26 1.56
N MET A 142 2.76 -7.05 0.97
CA MET A 142 1.91 -7.94 1.74
C MET A 142 1.86 -9.33 1.14
N GLY A 143 1.67 -10.31 2.00
CA GLY A 143 1.51 -11.69 1.66
C GLY A 143 0.36 -12.31 2.43
N VAL A 144 -0.33 -13.25 1.80
CA VAL A 144 -1.32 -14.09 2.46
C VAL A 144 -0.99 -15.55 2.15
N ALA A 145 -0.98 -16.39 3.18
CA ALA A 145 -0.87 -17.83 3.09
C ALA A 145 -2.09 -18.49 3.73
N TYR A 146 -2.59 -19.55 3.12
CA TYR A 146 -3.81 -20.25 3.55
C TYR A 146 -3.64 -21.78 3.47
N GLY A 147 -4.12 -22.48 4.50
CA GLY A 147 -4.16 -23.95 4.54
C GLY A 147 -2.80 -24.61 4.74
N GLY A 148 -2.69 -25.88 4.35
CA GLY A 148 -1.47 -26.68 4.47
C GLY A 148 -0.99 -26.88 5.91
N GLY A 149 0.29 -26.60 6.16
CA GLY A 149 0.94 -26.71 7.47
C GLY A 149 0.51 -25.67 8.52
N ILE A 150 -0.39 -24.75 8.16
CA ILE A 150 -0.88 -23.70 9.07
C ILE A 150 -1.90 -24.29 10.04
N SER A 151 -1.46 -24.54 11.28
CA SER A 151 -2.29 -25.10 12.35
C SER A 151 -3.05 -24.05 13.18
N VAL A 152 -2.79 -22.76 12.96
CA VAL A 152 -3.38 -21.67 13.73
C VAL A 152 -4.85 -21.48 13.33
N LYS A 153 -5.73 -21.43 14.33
CA LYS A 153 -7.15 -21.10 14.13
C LYS A 153 -7.31 -19.58 14.21
N GLY A 154 -7.66 -18.96 13.08
CA GLY A 154 -7.83 -17.52 12.95
C GLY A 154 -6.68 -16.81 12.21
N PRO A 155 -6.90 -15.58 11.75
CA PRO A 155 -5.91 -14.81 11.00
C PRO A 155 -4.74 -14.40 11.89
N LYS A 156 -3.55 -14.96 11.63
CA LYS A 156 -2.32 -14.56 12.31
C LYS A 156 -1.56 -13.55 11.47
N VAL A 157 -1.17 -12.42 12.08
CA VAL A 157 -0.49 -11.33 11.37
C VAL A 157 0.98 -11.27 11.77
N TYR A 158 1.89 -11.38 10.80
CA TYR A 158 3.32 -11.10 10.96
C TYR A 158 3.62 -9.73 10.38
N ARG A 159 4.14 -8.84 11.22
CA ARG A 159 4.40 -7.44 10.86
C ARG A 159 5.89 -7.21 10.76
N PHE A 160 6.29 -6.51 9.72
CA PHE A 160 7.67 -6.10 9.47
C PHE A 160 7.69 -4.62 9.12
N ALA A 161 8.67 -3.90 9.64
CA ALA A 161 8.90 -2.52 9.26
C ALA A 161 10.41 -2.33 9.00
N ASN A 162 10.77 -1.85 7.81
CA ASN A 162 12.16 -1.76 7.35
C ASN A 162 12.99 -3.04 7.63
N ARG A 163 12.42 -4.22 7.28
CA ARG A 163 13.01 -5.56 7.51
C ARG A 163 13.18 -5.98 8.98
N ILE A 164 12.64 -5.22 9.93
CA ILE A 164 12.64 -5.55 11.35
C ILE A 164 11.27 -6.14 11.72
N PRO A 165 11.20 -7.34 12.33
CA PRO A 165 9.94 -7.89 12.81
C PRO A 165 9.40 -7.09 14.00
N LEU A 166 8.10 -6.80 13.99
CA LEU A 166 7.39 -6.16 15.09
C LEU A 166 6.64 -7.25 15.88
N LEU A 167 7.06 -7.49 17.12
CA LEU A 167 6.59 -8.63 17.91
C LEU A 167 5.59 -8.23 18.99
N TYR A 168 5.68 -7.02 19.52
CA TYR A 168 4.85 -6.56 20.63
C TYR A 168 3.74 -5.60 20.19
N ASP A 169 2.77 -5.37 21.08
CA ASP A 169 1.68 -4.39 20.92
C ASP A 169 0.90 -4.53 19.60
N GLU A 170 0.47 -5.77 19.29
CA GLU A 170 -0.30 -6.07 18.07
C GLU A 170 -1.65 -5.35 18.04
N GLY A 171 -2.32 -5.20 19.18
CA GLY A 171 -3.70 -4.71 19.26
C GLY A 171 -3.90 -3.27 18.78
N SER A 172 -2.82 -2.49 18.69
CA SER A 172 -2.87 -1.09 18.28
C SER A 172 -2.24 -0.82 16.92
N ASP A 173 -1.88 -1.86 16.15
CA ASP A 173 -1.24 -1.69 14.84
C ASP A 173 -2.23 -1.43 13.69
N VAL A 174 -1.83 -0.57 12.75
CA VAL A 174 -2.62 -0.25 11.55
C VAL A 174 -2.96 -1.50 10.72
N VAL A 175 -2.09 -2.51 10.67
CA VAL A 175 -2.32 -3.74 9.90
C VAL A 175 -3.44 -4.56 10.54
N LEU A 176 -3.45 -4.69 11.86
CA LEU A 176 -4.52 -5.42 12.57
C LEU A 176 -5.84 -4.68 12.48
N LYS A 177 -5.83 -3.34 12.58
CA LYS A 177 -7.02 -2.52 12.32
C LYS A 177 -7.61 -2.81 10.94
N VAL A 178 -6.78 -2.77 9.89
CA VAL A 178 -7.24 -3.06 8.51
C VAL A 178 -7.69 -4.50 8.36
N ALA A 179 -7.05 -5.47 9.01
CA ALA A 179 -7.47 -6.88 9.02
C ALA A 179 -8.82 -7.10 9.73
N GLY A 180 -9.07 -6.37 10.82
CA GLY A 180 -10.34 -6.41 11.56
C GLY A 180 -11.49 -5.74 10.80
N ASP A 181 -11.22 -4.63 10.11
CA ASP A 181 -12.22 -3.87 9.34
C ASP A 181 -12.70 -4.59 8.07
N MET A 182 -12.09 -5.72 7.72
CA MET A 182 -12.29 -6.37 6.43
C MET A 182 -13.32 -7.49 6.49
N ASP A 183 -14.21 -7.50 5.49
CA ASP A 183 -15.25 -8.53 5.37
C ASP A 183 -14.68 -9.82 4.74
N TRP A 184 -14.23 -10.73 5.61
CA TRP A 184 -13.69 -12.04 5.25
C TRP A 184 -14.70 -12.94 4.51
N ARG A 185 -16.01 -12.81 4.82
CA ARG A 185 -17.07 -13.63 4.20
C ARG A 185 -17.16 -13.36 2.70
N ARG A 186 -16.96 -12.10 2.29
CA ARG A 186 -16.93 -11.70 0.88
C ARG A 186 -15.89 -12.45 0.05
N TYR A 187 -14.81 -12.91 0.69
CA TYR A 187 -13.72 -13.64 0.05
C TYR A 187 -13.82 -15.16 0.22
N SER A 188 -14.98 -15.67 0.67
CA SER A 188 -15.20 -17.10 0.94
C SER A 188 -14.27 -17.66 2.02
N VAL A 189 -13.87 -16.80 2.97
CA VAL A 189 -13.05 -17.17 4.13
C VAL A 189 -13.99 -17.38 5.33
N GLY A 190 -13.82 -18.50 6.03
CA GLY A 190 -14.63 -18.89 7.19
C GLY A 190 -14.35 -18.06 8.45
N HIS A 191 -14.99 -18.44 9.57
CA HIS A 191 -14.91 -17.73 10.85
C HIS A 191 -13.54 -17.86 11.54
N ASP A 192 -12.86 -19.01 11.39
CA ASP A 192 -11.53 -19.27 11.96
C ASP A 192 -10.61 -19.90 10.90
N PRO A 193 -10.22 -19.13 9.87
CA PRO A 193 -9.45 -19.67 8.77
C PRO A 193 -8.01 -19.98 9.20
N PRO A 194 -7.38 -21.05 8.68
CA PRO A 194 -5.95 -21.26 8.80
C PRO A 194 -5.22 -20.27 7.88
N LEU A 195 -5.17 -19.00 8.30
CA LEU A 195 -4.73 -17.86 7.50
C LEU A 195 -3.56 -17.16 8.17
N VAL A 196 -2.50 -16.93 7.41
CA VAL A 196 -1.37 -16.10 7.80
C VAL A 196 -1.29 -14.89 6.89
N ILE A 197 -1.22 -13.71 7.49
CA ILE A 197 -1.03 -12.44 6.81
C ILE A 197 0.36 -11.94 7.16
N VAL A 198 1.15 -11.60 6.15
CA VAL A 198 2.46 -10.97 6.32
C VAL A 198 2.37 -9.57 5.77
N SER A 199 2.76 -8.57 6.55
CA SER A 199 2.82 -7.17 6.14
C SER A 199 4.23 -6.64 6.34
N HIS A 200 4.78 -5.98 5.33
CA HIS A 200 6.06 -5.30 5.38
C HIS A 200 5.91 -3.87 4.88
N ILE A 201 6.25 -2.92 5.75
CA ILE A 201 6.23 -1.49 5.44
C ILE A 201 7.68 -1.02 5.35
N CYS A 202 8.08 -0.51 4.19
CA CYS A 202 9.39 0.06 3.96
C CYS A 202 9.28 1.56 3.74
N SER A 203 9.95 2.38 4.55
CA SER A 203 9.98 3.83 4.41
C SER A 203 11.26 4.44 4.99
N THR A 204 11.63 5.63 4.53
CA THR A 204 12.74 6.42 5.10
C THR A 204 12.50 6.78 6.57
N ARG A 205 11.22 7.00 6.92
CA ARG A 205 10.77 7.22 8.28
C ARG A 205 9.53 6.35 8.49
N ILE A 206 9.49 5.57 9.55
CA ILE A 206 8.27 4.81 9.91
C ILE A 206 7.56 5.59 11.02
N PRO A 207 6.26 5.86 10.89
CA PRO A 207 5.52 6.56 11.92
C PRO A 207 5.14 5.57 13.03
N TYR A 208 5.98 5.40 14.05
CA TYR A 208 5.66 4.56 15.21
C TYR A 208 4.71 5.28 16.18
N LYS A 209 3.81 4.56 16.86
CA LYS A 209 2.97 5.14 17.92
C LYS A 209 3.74 5.31 19.23
N THR A 210 4.57 4.32 19.57
CA THR A 210 5.34 4.26 20.81
C THR A 210 6.83 4.52 20.56
N VAL A 211 7.54 4.96 21.61
CA VAL A 211 9.01 5.13 21.58
C VAL A 211 9.73 3.79 21.36
N GLY A 212 9.12 2.68 21.80
CA GLY A 212 9.63 1.32 21.62
C GLY A 212 9.63 0.83 20.17
N LYS A 213 8.97 1.54 19.25
CA LYS A 213 8.89 1.19 17.81
C LYS A 213 8.24 -0.17 17.52
N GLU A 214 7.26 -0.55 18.34
CA GLU A 214 6.59 -1.87 18.24
C GLU A 214 5.33 -1.86 17.36
N ASN A 215 4.75 -0.69 17.11
CA ASN A 215 3.50 -0.52 16.38
C ASN A 215 3.54 0.67 15.45
N VAL A 216 2.94 0.51 14.27
CA VAL A 216 2.84 1.57 13.26
C VAL A 216 1.56 2.38 13.50
N ALA A 217 1.69 3.71 13.42
CA ALA A 217 0.63 4.68 13.60
C ALA A 217 -0.37 4.67 12.44
N ASP A 218 -1.62 4.98 12.78
CA ASP A 218 -2.75 5.00 11.84
C ASP A 218 -2.69 6.26 10.98
N ARG A 219 -1.85 6.23 9.94
CA ARG A 219 -1.83 7.25 8.90
C ARG A 219 -2.78 6.85 7.78
N PRO A 220 -3.69 7.73 7.33
CA PRO A 220 -4.70 7.37 6.34
C PRO A 220 -4.09 6.93 5.00
N GLU A 221 -2.94 7.47 4.62
CA GLU A 221 -2.23 7.10 3.40
C GLU A 221 -1.69 5.67 3.46
N ILE A 222 -1.12 5.28 4.61
CA ILE A 222 -0.60 3.94 4.86
C ILE A 222 -1.76 2.95 4.97
N GLU A 223 -2.79 3.28 5.73
CA GLU A 223 -3.99 2.46 5.91
C GLU A 223 -4.66 2.15 4.56
N ARG A 224 -4.78 3.16 3.69
CA ARG A 224 -5.33 3.01 2.34
C ARG A 224 -4.50 2.03 1.50
N GLU A 225 -3.18 2.15 1.48
CA GLU A 225 -2.33 1.27 0.67
C GLU A 225 -2.32 -0.18 1.19
N ILE A 226 -2.32 -0.37 2.51
CA ILE A 226 -2.48 -1.70 3.13
C ILE A 226 -3.82 -2.30 2.72
N ARG A 227 -4.92 -1.55 2.87
CA ARG A 227 -6.27 -2.01 2.50
C ARG A 227 -6.35 -2.42 1.02
N LEU A 228 -5.80 -1.61 0.12
CA LEU A 228 -5.78 -1.91 -1.32
C LEU A 228 -4.92 -3.15 -1.64
N GLY A 229 -3.75 -3.27 -1.00
CA GLY A 229 -2.91 -4.46 -1.12
C GLY A 229 -3.63 -5.72 -0.63
N MET A 230 -4.38 -5.62 0.47
CA MET A 230 -5.05 -6.77 1.07
C MET A 230 -6.18 -7.23 0.16
N GLN A 231 -7.00 -6.29 -0.29
CA GLN A 231 -8.08 -6.57 -1.23
C GLN A 231 -7.57 -7.21 -2.53
N PHE A 232 -6.40 -6.80 -3.02
CA PHE A 232 -5.79 -7.40 -4.21
C PHE A 232 -5.44 -8.89 -3.98
N ILE A 233 -4.82 -9.21 -2.85
CA ILE A 233 -4.47 -10.60 -2.51
C ILE A 233 -5.72 -11.43 -2.21
N LEU A 234 -6.67 -10.89 -1.45
CA LEU A 234 -7.89 -11.60 -1.07
C LEU A 234 -8.78 -11.93 -2.27
N ARG A 235 -8.74 -11.14 -3.36
CA ARG A 235 -9.38 -11.52 -4.63
C ARG A 235 -8.76 -12.79 -5.22
N LYS A 236 -7.43 -12.94 -5.17
CA LYS A 236 -6.74 -14.17 -5.61
C LYS A 236 -7.11 -15.35 -4.71
N LEU A 237 -7.16 -15.14 -3.39
CA LEU A 237 -7.60 -16.16 -2.44
C LEU A 237 -9.05 -16.60 -2.71
N SER A 238 -9.97 -15.67 -2.98
CA SER A 238 -11.36 -15.99 -3.28
C SER A 238 -11.49 -16.87 -4.54
N SER A 239 -10.71 -16.59 -5.59
CA SER A 239 -10.66 -17.46 -6.78
C SER A 239 -10.18 -18.86 -6.44
N TYR A 240 -9.15 -18.99 -5.59
CA TYR A 240 -8.66 -20.27 -5.11
C TYR A 240 -9.73 -21.02 -4.28
N MET A 241 -10.38 -20.34 -3.32
CA MET A 241 -11.43 -20.92 -2.48
C MET A 241 -12.63 -21.41 -3.29
N LYS A 242 -13.03 -20.67 -4.32
CA LYS A 242 -14.12 -21.09 -5.23
C LYS A 242 -13.73 -22.33 -6.05
N LYS A 243 -12.46 -22.44 -6.47
CA LYS A 243 -11.96 -23.62 -7.16
C LYS A 243 -11.95 -24.84 -6.22
N LYS A 244 -11.42 -24.66 -5.00
CA LYS A 244 -11.41 -25.69 -3.96
C LYS A 244 -12.82 -26.18 -3.63
N GLY A 245 -13.76 -25.25 -3.41
CA GLY A 245 -15.16 -25.59 -3.12
C GLY A 245 -15.88 -26.32 -4.26
N ARG A 246 -15.57 -26.02 -5.52
CA ARG A 246 -16.10 -26.75 -6.68
C ARG A 246 -15.58 -28.19 -6.72
N SER A 247 -14.28 -28.37 -6.56
CA SER A 247 -13.64 -29.70 -6.50
C SER A 247 -14.20 -30.54 -5.34
N GLU A 248 -14.37 -29.96 -4.15
CA GLU A 248 -14.97 -30.66 -3.01
C GLU A 248 -16.44 -31.05 -3.25
N MET A 249 -17.23 -30.18 -3.91
CA MET A 249 -18.60 -30.51 -4.28
C MET A 249 -18.66 -31.59 -5.36
N ALA A 250 -17.79 -31.55 -6.36
CA ALA A 250 -17.68 -32.59 -7.38
C ALA A 250 -17.34 -33.94 -6.74
N GLN A 251 -16.38 -33.98 -5.82
CA GLN A 251 -16.01 -35.19 -5.10
C GLN A 251 -17.16 -35.72 -4.23
N LYS A 252 -17.88 -34.85 -3.53
CA LYS A 252 -19.07 -35.25 -2.74
C LYS A 252 -20.16 -35.82 -3.64
N ARG A 253 -20.41 -35.22 -4.81
CA ARG A 253 -21.37 -35.73 -5.80
C ARG A 253 -20.93 -37.08 -6.36
N ALA A 254 -19.66 -37.24 -6.71
CA ALA A 254 -19.11 -38.51 -7.18
C ALA A 254 -19.25 -39.64 -6.14
N ASN A 255 -18.89 -39.34 -4.88
CA ASN A 255 -19.07 -40.29 -3.78
C ASN A 255 -20.54 -40.65 -3.54
N LEU A 256 -21.46 -39.71 -3.73
CA LEU A 256 -22.89 -39.94 -3.61
C LEU A 256 -23.39 -40.83 -4.75
N TYR A 257 -23.02 -40.52 -6.00
CA TYR A 257 -23.37 -41.33 -7.16
C TYR A 257 -22.83 -42.76 -7.06
N SER A 258 -21.60 -42.94 -6.60
CA SER A 258 -21.03 -44.27 -6.36
C SER A 258 -21.85 -45.13 -5.38
N LYS A 259 -22.52 -44.50 -4.40
CA LYS A 259 -23.38 -45.21 -3.44
C LYS A 259 -24.78 -45.52 -4.00
N TYR A 260 -25.40 -44.56 -4.70
CA TYR A 260 -26.80 -44.68 -5.12
C TYR A 260 -27.00 -45.35 -6.49
N ILE A 261 -26.05 -45.22 -7.43
CA ILE A 261 -26.16 -45.82 -8.77
C ILE A 261 -26.38 -47.34 -8.72
N PRO A 262 -25.63 -48.13 -7.90
CA PRO A 262 -25.87 -49.56 -7.79
C PRO A 262 -27.27 -49.90 -7.26
N LEU A 263 -27.76 -49.16 -6.26
CA LEU A 263 -29.10 -49.34 -5.69
C LEU A 263 -30.19 -49.06 -6.73
N ILE A 264 -30.04 -48.01 -7.53
CA ILE A 264 -30.98 -47.68 -8.60
C ILE A 264 -30.99 -48.78 -9.66
N ALA A 265 -29.82 -49.28 -10.08
CA ALA A 265 -29.72 -50.38 -11.02
C ALA A 265 -30.43 -51.64 -10.50
N GLN A 266 -30.25 -51.98 -9.22
CA GLN A 266 -30.93 -53.12 -8.58
C GLN A 266 -32.46 -52.95 -8.60
N PHE A 267 -32.98 -51.83 -8.09
CA PHE A 267 -34.43 -51.60 -8.03
C PHE A 267 -35.08 -51.52 -9.41
N CYS A 268 -34.42 -50.89 -10.40
CA CYS A 268 -34.92 -50.85 -11.76
C CYS A 268 -34.98 -52.24 -12.40
N THR A 269 -34.03 -53.12 -12.07
CA THR A 269 -33.98 -54.50 -12.60
C THR A 269 -35.10 -55.36 -12.02
N GLU A 270 -35.32 -55.24 -10.71
CA GLU A 270 -36.43 -55.89 -10.00
C GLU A 270 -37.80 -55.44 -10.54
N LEU A 271 -38.00 -54.14 -10.69
CA LEU A 271 -39.26 -53.56 -11.17
C LEU A 271 -39.56 -53.89 -12.63
N ALA A 272 -38.52 -54.01 -13.47
CA ALA A 272 -38.64 -54.40 -14.88
C ALA A 272 -38.73 -55.93 -15.08
N GLY A 273 -38.57 -56.74 -14.03
CA GLY A 273 -38.61 -58.20 -14.10
C GLY A 273 -37.51 -58.81 -14.98
N ARG A 274 -36.38 -58.10 -15.18
CA ARG A 274 -35.27 -58.57 -16.02
C ARG A 274 -34.22 -59.31 -15.17
N PRO A 275 -33.53 -60.32 -15.72
CA PRO A 275 -32.56 -61.12 -14.95
C PRO A 275 -31.18 -60.48 -14.80
N LYS A 276 -30.87 -59.42 -15.58
CA LYS A 276 -29.54 -58.82 -15.63
C LYS A 276 -29.60 -57.33 -15.32
N GLU A 277 -28.75 -56.89 -14.41
CA GLU A 277 -28.57 -55.47 -14.10
C GLU A 277 -27.98 -54.71 -15.30
N PRO A 278 -28.42 -53.46 -15.53
CA PRO A 278 -27.82 -52.59 -16.52
C PRO A 278 -26.37 -52.28 -16.14
N ASP A 279 -25.47 -52.22 -17.13
CA ASP A 279 -24.06 -51.88 -16.88
C ASP A 279 -23.93 -50.40 -16.52
N TYR A 280 -23.60 -50.15 -15.26
CA TYR A 280 -23.43 -48.81 -14.69
C TYR A 280 -21.96 -48.44 -14.47
N SER A 281 -21.02 -49.33 -14.81
CA SER A 281 -19.58 -49.11 -14.61
C SER A 281 -19.07 -47.87 -15.33
N GLY A 282 -19.54 -47.64 -16.57
CA GLY A 282 -19.20 -46.47 -17.39
C GLY A 282 -19.67 -45.13 -16.80
N LEU A 283 -20.77 -45.12 -16.05
CA LEU A 283 -21.28 -43.91 -15.39
C LEU A 283 -20.44 -43.53 -14.17
N ILE A 284 -19.92 -44.53 -13.44
CA ILE A 284 -19.03 -44.31 -12.30
C ILE A 284 -17.67 -43.80 -12.76
N THR A 285 -17.13 -44.34 -13.86
CA THR A 285 -15.85 -43.89 -14.43
C THR A 285 -15.94 -42.48 -14.99
N GLY A 286 -16.98 -42.14 -15.75
CA GLY A 286 -17.15 -40.79 -16.32
C GLY A 286 -17.25 -39.69 -15.25
N VAL A 287 -17.98 -39.96 -14.17
CA VAL A 287 -18.11 -39.05 -13.03
C VAL A 287 -16.79 -38.91 -12.25
N SER A 288 -16.01 -39.98 -12.18
CA SER A 288 -14.71 -39.98 -11.49
C SER A 288 -13.62 -39.23 -12.27
N GLU A 289 -13.72 -39.20 -13.60
CA GLU A 289 -12.81 -38.45 -14.47
C GLU A 289 -13.08 -36.94 -14.42
N GLU A 290 -14.34 -36.51 -14.37
CA GLU A 290 -14.70 -35.09 -14.19
C GLU A 290 -14.12 -34.49 -12.90
N GLY A 291 -14.10 -35.26 -11.80
CA GLY A 291 -13.52 -34.81 -10.53
C GLY A 291 -11.99 -34.62 -10.55
N LYS A 292 -11.27 -35.41 -11.35
CA LYS A 292 -9.79 -35.36 -11.44
C LYS A 292 -9.28 -34.25 -12.36
N VAL A 293 -10.05 -33.86 -13.38
CA VAL A 293 -9.67 -32.79 -14.33
C VAL A 293 -9.72 -31.42 -13.65
N GLU A 294 -10.67 -31.17 -12.74
CA GLU A 294 -10.76 -29.90 -12.00
C GLU A 294 -9.64 -29.71 -10.95
N GLU A 295 -9.01 -30.79 -10.49
CA GLU A 295 -7.95 -30.77 -9.47
C GLU A 295 -6.58 -30.30 -10.04
N LYS A 296 -6.34 -30.55 -11.34
CA LYS A 296 -5.05 -30.28 -12.02
C LYS A 296 -4.95 -28.93 -12.76
N VAL A 297 -6.04 -28.17 -12.92
CA VAL A 297 -6.08 -26.91 -13.72
C VAL A 297 -6.35 -25.70 -12.87
#